data_AF-A0A4Y2EXX8-F1
#
_entry.id   AF-A0A4Y2EXX8-F1
#
_cell.length_a   1.000
_cell.length_b   1.000
_cell.length_c   1.000
_cell.angle_alpha   90.00
_cell.angle_beta   90.00
_cell.angle_gamma   90.00
#
_symmetry.space_group_name_H-M   'P 1'
#
loop_
_entity.id
_entity.type
_entity.pdbx_description
1 polymer ?
#
loop_
_entity_poly.entity_id
_entity_poly.type
_entity_poly.pdbx_seq_one_letter_code
_entity_poly.pdbx_strand_id
1 'polypeptide(L)'
;MASRQDDTFDPNLGAEQDDSDIVAQHKFEANFSLYHALGVEEFKEELEYKTWCSKSSSWDIEIRMEKEIPFNNFNIFVTLRRSDLSHFMVEGILLIWFLNIEGRKCPIPYRLECAVDGRGAAHEVFAVDQHYRCLLREDDYLTFPDDVLVVKVQLFVKSCCEFKSDVFPLVLREGDGECKMLCSPKL
;
A
#
# COMPACT_ATOMS: atom_id res chain seq x y z
N MET A 1 23.15 26.98 25.00
CA MET A 1 22.94 25.52 25.06
C MET A 1 21.59 25.25 24.44
N ALA A 2 21.56 24.79 23.18
CA ALA A 2 20.33 24.43 22.49
C ALA A 2 19.97 23.00 22.88
N SER A 3 18.81 22.83 23.50
CA SER A 3 18.21 21.52 23.76
C SER A 3 17.89 20.87 22.41
N ARG A 4 18.56 19.74 22.14
CA ARG A 4 18.16 18.83 21.06
C ARG A 4 16.80 18.26 21.46
N GLN A 5 15.77 18.55 20.67
CA GLN A 5 14.53 17.76 20.71
C GLN A 5 14.89 16.39 20.12
N ASP A 6 14.87 15.38 20.97
CA ASP A 6 14.78 13.99 20.55
C ASP A 6 13.38 13.80 19.96
N ASP A 7 13.28 13.80 18.63
CA ASP A 7 12.11 13.28 17.92
C ASP A 7 12.11 11.76 18.07
N THR A 8 11.78 11.29 19.27
CA THR A 8 11.61 9.86 19.54
C THR A 8 10.33 9.43 18.84
N PHE A 9 10.48 8.74 17.71
CA PHE A 9 9.40 8.00 17.07
C PHE A 9 8.83 7.02 18.10
N ASP A 10 7.60 7.26 18.58
CA ASP A 10 6.87 6.32 19.43
C ASP A 10 6.07 5.37 18.51
N PRO A 11 6.50 4.09 18.37
CA PRO A 11 5.81 3.12 17.52
C PRO A 11 4.39 2.79 18.01
N ASN A 12 3.98 3.25 19.19
CA ASN A 12 2.64 3.01 19.76
C ASN A 12 1.65 4.16 19.52
N LEU A 13 2.08 5.29 18.95
CA LEU A 13 1.23 6.46 18.73
C LEU A 13 0.58 6.54 17.34
N GLY A 14 0.86 5.57 16.45
CA GLY A 14 0.15 5.43 15.19
C GLY A 14 -1.20 4.76 15.43
N ALA A 15 -2.31 5.46 15.13
CA ALA A 15 -3.63 4.83 15.07
C ALA A 15 -3.51 3.58 14.17
N GLU A 16 -3.85 2.41 14.70
CA GLU A 16 -3.95 1.19 13.89
C GLU A 16 -4.94 1.48 12.77
N GLN A 17 -4.43 1.68 11.55
CA GLN A 17 -5.30 1.87 10.40
C GLN A 17 -5.77 0.48 9.98
N ASP A 18 -6.88 0.04 10.57
CA ASP A 18 -7.51 -1.24 10.28
C ASP A 18 -8.08 -1.21 8.85
N ASP A 19 -7.66 -2.17 8.02
CA ASP A 19 -8.16 -2.32 6.65
C ASP A 19 -9.59 -2.90 6.62
N SER A 20 -10.14 -3.27 7.78
CA SER A 20 -11.52 -3.78 7.95
C SER A 20 -12.61 -2.84 7.44
N ASP A 21 -12.35 -1.53 7.37
CA ASP A 21 -13.30 -0.53 6.89
C ASP A 21 -13.36 -0.40 5.36
N ILE A 22 -12.46 -1.06 4.62
CA ILE A 22 -12.44 -0.97 3.15
C ILE A 22 -13.50 -1.91 2.55
N VAL A 23 -14.67 -1.35 2.23
CA VAL A 23 -15.71 -2.04 1.46
C VAL A 23 -15.37 -1.98 -0.04
N ALA A 24 -15.08 -3.13 -0.65
CA ALA A 24 -14.78 -3.26 -2.07
C ALA A 24 -15.46 -4.50 -2.69
N GLN A 25 -15.77 -4.45 -4.00
CA GLN A 25 -16.33 -5.61 -4.70
C GLN A 25 -15.33 -6.75 -4.85
N HIS A 26 -14.04 -6.42 -4.97
CA HIS A 26 -12.98 -7.38 -5.18
C HIS A 26 -11.79 -7.08 -4.29
N LYS A 27 -11.13 -8.15 -3.83
CA LYS A 27 -9.91 -8.11 -3.02
C LYS A 27 -8.92 -9.14 -3.56
N PHE A 28 -7.67 -8.72 -3.67
CA PHE A 28 -6.52 -9.55 -4.01
C PHE A 28 -5.46 -9.39 -2.92
N GLU A 29 -4.80 -10.49 -2.55
CA GLU A 29 -3.69 -10.46 -1.60
C GLU A 29 -2.52 -11.32 -2.13
N ALA A 30 -1.30 -10.82 -1.95
CA ALA A 30 -0.07 -11.55 -2.23
C ALA A 30 1.01 -11.18 -1.20
N ASN A 31 1.90 -12.14 -0.91
CA ASN A 31 3.05 -11.91 -0.04
C ASN A 31 4.33 -12.24 -0.80
N PHE A 32 5.39 -11.48 -0.56
CA PHE A 32 6.75 -11.79 -0.99
C PHE A 32 7.73 -11.64 0.17
N SER A 33 8.79 -12.41 0.13
CA SER A 33 9.83 -12.42 1.16
C SER A 33 11.13 -11.86 0.59
N LEU A 34 11.64 -10.81 1.22
CA LEU A 34 12.99 -10.31 0.99
C LEU A 34 13.91 -10.98 1.99
N TYR A 35 14.71 -11.92 1.50
CA TYR A 35 15.79 -12.51 2.28
C TYR A 35 16.99 -11.55 2.31
N HIS A 36 17.69 -11.47 3.44
CA HIS A 36 18.83 -10.59 3.62
C HIS A 36 18.51 -9.10 3.35
N ALA A 37 17.35 -8.62 3.81
CA ALA A 37 16.83 -7.29 3.49
C ALA A 37 17.84 -6.15 3.73
N LEU A 38 18.71 -6.24 4.74
CA LEU A 38 19.75 -5.22 4.98
C LEU A 38 20.81 -5.14 3.86
N GLY A 39 21.04 -6.23 3.13
CA GLY A 39 22.01 -6.32 2.03
C GLY A 39 21.41 -6.13 0.64
N VAL A 40 20.09 -6.11 0.50
CA VAL A 40 19.40 -5.92 -0.79
C VAL A 40 19.42 -4.45 -1.18
N GLU A 41 20.06 -4.13 -2.30
CA GLU A 41 20.09 -2.75 -2.85
C GLU A 41 18.83 -2.43 -3.66
N GLU A 42 18.33 -3.41 -4.42
CA GLU A 42 17.13 -3.27 -5.24
C GLU A 42 16.33 -4.58 -5.23
N PHE A 43 15.01 -4.45 -5.19
CA PHE A 43 14.05 -5.54 -5.29
C PHE A 43 12.90 -5.11 -6.19
N LYS A 44 12.41 -6.00 -7.05
CA LYS A 44 11.27 -5.74 -7.93
C LYS A 44 10.38 -6.96 -8.07
N GLU A 45 9.06 -6.74 -7.97
CA GLU A 45 8.02 -7.73 -8.22
C GLU A 45 6.92 -7.17 -9.10
N GLU A 46 6.35 -8.04 -9.93
CA GLU A 46 5.24 -7.74 -10.83
C GLU A 46 4.11 -8.76 -10.60
N LEU A 47 2.89 -8.28 -10.36
CA LEU A 47 1.71 -9.08 -10.10
C LEU A 47 0.60 -8.71 -11.06
N GLU A 48 -0.12 -9.71 -11.57
CA GLU A 48 -1.31 -9.52 -12.39
C GLU A 48 -2.54 -10.00 -11.60
N TYR A 49 -3.58 -9.17 -11.57
CA TYR A 49 -4.87 -9.49 -10.96
C TYR A 49 -6.01 -9.22 -11.93
N LYS A 50 -6.93 -10.18 -12.05
CA LYS A 50 -8.14 -10.04 -12.88
C LYS A 50 -9.39 -10.09 -12.03
N THR A 51 -10.22 -9.07 -12.14
CA THR A 51 -11.55 -9.08 -11.52
C THR A 51 -12.51 -9.95 -12.32
N TRP A 52 -13.54 -10.47 -11.64
CA TRP A 52 -14.54 -11.35 -12.23
C TRP A 52 -15.85 -10.60 -12.55
N CYS A 53 -15.82 -9.27 -12.62
CA CYS A 53 -16.96 -8.42 -12.99
C CYS A 53 -17.33 -8.69 -14.47
N SER A 54 -18.60 -8.45 -14.86
CA SER A 54 -19.03 -8.53 -16.26
C SER A 54 -18.22 -7.60 -17.17
N LYS A 55 -17.75 -6.48 -16.61
CA LYS A 55 -16.70 -5.61 -17.14
C LYS A 55 -15.38 -6.01 -16.49
N SER A 56 -14.84 -7.16 -16.90
CA SER A 56 -13.59 -7.66 -16.32
C SER A 56 -12.50 -6.61 -16.45
N SER A 57 -11.87 -6.29 -15.33
CA SER A 57 -10.75 -5.36 -15.26
C SER A 57 -9.49 -6.10 -14.88
N SER A 58 -8.49 -6.04 -15.75
CA SER A 58 -7.14 -6.53 -15.48
C SER A 58 -6.32 -5.42 -14.85
N TRP A 59 -5.60 -5.77 -13.79
CA TRP A 59 -4.75 -4.89 -13.00
C TRP A 59 -3.36 -5.46 -12.94
N ASP A 60 -2.37 -4.61 -13.24
CA ASP A 60 -0.96 -4.93 -13.09
C ASP A 60 -0.42 -4.09 -11.93
N ILE A 61 0.20 -4.76 -10.96
CA ILE A 61 0.82 -4.14 -9.80
C ILE A 61 2.32 -4.36 -9.94
N GLU A 62 3.08 -3.28 -10.06
CA GLU A 62 4.54 -3.33 -10.02
C GLU A 62 5.00 -2.65 -8.73
N ILE A 63 5.81 -3.37 -7.96
CA ILE A 63 6.43 -2.85 -6.74
C ILE A 63 7.92 -2.99 -6.90
N ARG A 64 8.62 -1.87 -6.76
CA ARG A 64 10.07 -1.83 -6.74
C ARG A 64 10.51 -1.16 -5.44
N MET A 65 11.44 -1.78 -4.73
CA MET A 65 12.06 -1.23 -3.55
C MET A 65 13.53 -0.97 -3.81
N GLU A 66 13.99 0.23 -3.52
CA GLU A 66 15.39 0.62 -3.67
C GLU A 66 15.92 1.13 -2.34
N LYS A 67 17.12 0.68 -1.96
CA LYS A 67 17.80 1.13 -0.75
C LYS A 67 18.43 2.51 -0.98
N GLU A 68 18.14 3.47 -0.11
CA GLU A 68 18.85 4.76 -0.13
C GLU A 68 20.16 4.68 0.69
N ILE A 69 21.21 5.39 0.26
CA ILE A 69 22.48 5.52 1.00
C ILE A 69 22.51 6.93 1.59
N PRO A 70 22.89 7.15 2.88
CA PRO A 70 23.67 6.26 3.74
C PRO A 70 22.93 5.60 4.92
N PHE A 71 21.60 5.62 4.97
CA PHE A 71 20.82 4.97 6.03
C PHE A 71 20.18 3.68 5.52
N ASN A 72 19.90 2.70 6.39
CA ASN A 72 19.09 1.53 6.02
C ASN A 72 17.63 1.96 5.75
N ASN A 73 17.40 2.74 4.70
CA ASN A 73 16.11 3.25 4.29
C ASN A 73 15.75 2.66 2.93
N PHE A 74 14.46 2.50 2.66
CA PHE A 74 13.95 2.03 1.38
C PHE A 74 12.98 3.06 0.82
N ASN A 75 13.02 3.24 -0.49
CA ASN A 75 11.91 3.82 -1.23
C ASN A 75 11.11 2.69 -1.85
N ILE A 76 9.80 2.68 -1.63
CA ILE A 76 8.87 1.81 -2.36
C ILE A 76 8.31 2.61 -3.52
N PHE A 77 8.72 2.26 -4.73
CA PHE A 77 8.11 2.72 -5.97
C PHE A 77 6.98 1.76 -6.32
N VAL A 78 5.78 2.30 -6.44
CA VAL A 78 4.59 1.52 -6.76
C VAL A 78 4.00 2.03 -8.06
N THR A 79 3.62 1.09 -8.92
CA THR A 79 2.77 1.37 -10.07
C THR A 79 1.55 0.46 -10.01
N LEU A 80 0.37 1.05 -9.99
CA LEU A 80 -0.89 0.35 -10.17
C LEU A 80 -1.46 0.74 -11.54
N ARG A 81 -1.47 -0.23 -12.46
CA ARG A 81 -1.93 -0.06 -13.83
C ARG A 81 -3.17 -0.88 -14.06
N ARG A 82 -4.09 -0.35 -14.83
CA ARG A 82 -5.18 -1.12 -15.40
C ARG A 82 -4.88 -1.38 -16.87
N SER A 83 -5.16 -2.60 -17.32
CA SER A 83 -4.70 -3.12 -18.62
C SER A 83 -5.83 -3.61 -19.54
N ASP A 84 -7.08 -3.27 -19.22
CA ASP A 84 -8.23 -3.55 -20.07
C ASP A 84 -8.50 -2.45 -21.13
N LEU A 85 -9.57 -2.59 -21.92
CA LEU A 85 -9.91 -1.61 -22.97
C LEU A 85 -11.09 -0.70 -22.59
N SER A 86 -11.51 -0.75 -21.33
CA SER A 86 -12.67 -0.02 -20.83
C SER A 86 -12.34 1.45 -20.60
N HIS A 87 -13.26 2.34 -20.96
CA HIS A 87 -13.13 3.77 -20.68
C HIS A 87 -13.77 4.16 -19.32
N PHE A 88 -14.41 3.22 -18.62
CA PHE A 88 -15.01 3.51 -17.32
C PHE A 88 -13.91 3.64 -16.27
N MET A 89 -13.98 4.66 -15.42
CA MET A 89 -13.10 4.76 -14.25
C MET A 89 -13.43 3.65 -13.25
N VAL A 90 -12.39 2.99 -12.74
CA VAL A 90 -12.51 2.00 -11.66
C VAL A 90 -11.54 2.41 -10.56
N GLU A 91 -12.01 2.33 -9.32
CA GLU A 91 -11.27 2.73 -8.14
C GLU A 91 -10.41 1.56 -7.64
N GLY A 92 -9.13 1.82 -7.41
CA GLY A 92 -8.18 0.89 -6.83
C GLY A 92 -7.61 1.46 -5.53
N ILE A 93 -7.57 0.64 -4.49
CA ILE A 93 -6.85 0.93 -3.25
C ILE A 93 -5.81 -0.17 -3.07
N LEU A 94 -4.54 0.20 -3.16
CA LEU A 94 -3.42 -0.69 -2.88
C LEU A 94 -2.87 -0.40 -1.49
N LEU A 95 -2.77 -1.43 -0.66
CA LEU A 95 -2.07 -1.40 0.63
C LEU A 95 -0.82 -2.27 0.55
N ILE A 96 0.28 -1.75 1.07
CA ILE A 96 1.54 -2.47 1.23
C ILE A 96 1.88 -2.48 2.70
N TRP A 97 2.02 -3.67 3.25
CA TRP A 97 2.38 -3.92 4.64
C TRP A 97 3.75 -4.55 4.70
N PHE A 98 4.50 -4.18 5.74
CA PHE A 98 5.67 -4.93 6.15
C PHE A 98 5.34 -5.82 7.34
N LEU A 99 5.80 -7.05 7.26
CA LEU A 99 5.66 -8.08 8.27
C LEU A 99 7.01 -8.75 8.53
N ASN A 100 7.19 -9.24 9.75
CA ASN A 100 8.25 -10.22 10.00
C ASN A 100 7.78 -11.63 9.61
N ILE A 101 8.69 -12.61 9.68
CA ILE A 101 8.39 -14.01 9.36
C ILE A 101 7.33 -14.65 10.27
N GLU A 102 7.10 -14.07 11.45
CA GLU A 102 6.08 -14.50 12.42
C GLU A 102 4.71 -13.88 12.14
N GLY A 103 4.59 -13.02 11.11
CA GLY A 103 3.36 -12.35 10.75
C GLY A 103 3.05 -11.09 11.58
N ARG A 104 3.98 -10.63 12.43
CA ARG A 104 3.86 -9.31 13.08
C ARG A 104 3.95 -8.25 12.00
N LYS A 105 2.94 -7.37 11.90
CA LYS A 105 2.89 -6.27 10.94
C LYS A 105 3.34 -4.95 11.57
N CYS A 106 3.89 -4.03 10.77
CA CYS A 106 3.98 -2.64 11.19
C CYS A 106 2.59 -1.99 11.24
N PRO A 107 2.38 -0.99 12.11
CA PRO A 107 1.05 -0.47 12.42
C PRO A 107 0.41 0.31 11.27
N ILE A 108 1.21 0.91 10.39
CA ILE A 108 0.73 1.77 9.31
C ILE A 108 1.11 1.14 7.95
N PRO A 109 0.14 0.91 7.05
CA PRO A 109 0.41 0.49 5.68
C PRO A 109 0.80 1.67 4.79
N TYR A 110 1.55 1.39 3.73
CA TYR A 110 1.71 2.33 2.62
C TYR A 110 0.49 2.19 1.70
N ARG A 111 -0.18 3.31 1.42
CA ARG A 111 -1.50 3.33 0.77
C ARG A 111 -1.46 4.17 -0.49
N LEU A 112 -1.83 3.55 -1.62
CA LEU A 112 -2.11 4.23 -2.89
C LEU A 112 -3.59 4.08 -3.21
N GLU A 113 -4.31 5.19 -3.31
CA GLU A 113 -5.69 5.24 -3.79
C GLU A 113 -5.75 5.97 -5.12
N CYS A 114 -6.43 5.38 -6.11
CA CYS A 114 -6.60 6.01 -7.40
C CYS A 114 -7.90 5.58 -8.08
N ALA A 115 -8.36 6.40 -9.03
CA ALA A 115 -9.37 6.02 -10.00
C ALA A 115 -8.73 6.09 -11.40
N VAL A 116 -8.69 4.96 -12.10
CA VAL A 116 -8.03 4.84 -13.41
C VAL A 116 -8.94 4.16 -14.45
N ASP A 117 -8.81 4.58 -15.71
CA ASP A 117 -9.45 3.94 -16.85
C ASP A 117 -8.67 2.69 -17.31
N GLY A 118 -9.14 1.99 -18.33
CA GLY A 118 -8.61 0.69 -18.77
C GLY A 118 -7.14 0.68 -19.18
N ARG A 119 -6.53 1.84 -19.45
CA ARG A 119 -5.09 1.97 -19.76
C ARG A 119 -4.38 2.97 -18.86
N GLY A 120 -5.06 3.42 -17.82
CA GLY A 120 -4.53 4.37 -16.86
C GLY A 120 -3.56 3.69 -15.91
N ALA A 121 -2.65 4.50 -15.37
CA ALA A 121 -1.72 4.10 -14.34
C ALA A 121 -1.67 5.17 -13.26
N ALA A 122 -1.52 4.73 -12.02
CA ALA A 122 -1.17 5.56 -10.89
C ALA A 122 0.20 5.12 -10.38
N HIS A 123 1.00 6.09 -9.96
CA HIS A 123 2.34 5.86 -9.44
C HIS A 123 2.49 6.60 -8.13
N GLU A 124 3.19 6.00 -7.18
CA GLU A 124 3.52 6.64 -5.91
C GLU A 124 4.88 6.17 -5.41
N VAL A 125 5.57 7.04 -4.68
CA VAL A 125 6.84 6.72 -4.04
C VAL A 125 6.72 6.94 -2.54
N PHE A 126 6.92 5.89 -1.77
CA PHE A 126 6.90 5.94 -0.32
C PHE A 126 8.31 5.85 0.25
N ALA A 127 8.72 6.86 1.01
CA ALA A 127 9.88 6.73 1.90
C ALA A 127 9.46 5.89 3.12
N VAL A 128 10.14 4.76 3.31
CA VAL A 128 9.85 3.80 4.39
C VAL A 128 10.39 4.29 5.74
N ASP A 129 11.44 5.08 5.70
CA ASP A 129 12.24 5.52 6.84
C ASP A 129 12.57 4.35 7.80
N GLN A 130 12.58 4.62 9.10
CA GLN A 130 12.81 3.62 10.13
C GLN A 130 11.53 2.87 10.53
N HIS A 131 10.40 3.02 9.81
CA HIS A 131 9.13 2.40 10.22
C HIS A 131 9.22 0.89 10.34
N TYR A 132 10.01 0.22 9.50
CA TYR A 132 10.20 -1.23 9.57
C TYR A 132 11.04 -1.69 10.77
N ARG A 133 11.71 -0.77 11.50
CA ARG A 133 12.41 -1.12 12.76
C ARG A 133 11.47 -1.74 13.79
N CYS A 134 10.17 -1.42 13.71
CA CYS A 134 9.11 -2.04 14.50
C CYS A 134 9.11 -3.58 14.44
N LEU A 135 9.65 -4.15 13.36
CA LEU A 135 9.71 -5.58 13.07
C LEU A 135 11.01 -6.23 13.52
N LEU A 136 12.05 -5.42 13.78
CA LEU A 136 13.36 -5.88 14.24
C LEU A 136 13.30 -6.04 15.77
N ARG A 137 13.67 -7.20 16.29
CA ARG A 137 13.77 -7.41 17.76
C ARG A 137 15.02 -6.70 18.27
N GLU A 138 14.84 -5.74 19.19
CA GLU A 138 15.94 -4.91 19.73
C GLU A 138 17.03 -5.70 20.49
N ASP A 139 16.74 -6.94 20.94
CA ASP A 139 17.64 -7.71 21.81
C ASP A 139 18.35 -8.91 21.16
N ASP A 140 18.05 -9.26 19.90
CA ASP A 140 18.54 -10.48 19.28
C ASP A 140 19.55 -10.20 18.15
N TYR A 141 20.75 -9.72 18.51
CA TYR A 141 21.91 -9.68 17.60
C TYR A 141 22.34 -11.07 17.08
N LEU A 142 21.69 -12.16 17.52
CA LEU A 142 22.09 -13.54 17.27
C LEU A 142 20.97 -14.54 16.92
N THR A 143 19.68 -14.17 16.93
CA THR A 143 18.58 -15.16 16.77
C THR A 143 17.43 -14.76 15.86
N PHE A 144 17.44 -13.58 15.23
CA PHE A 144 16.57 -13.37 14.07
C PHE A 144 17.18 -14.14 12.88
N PRO A 145 16.43 -15.01 12.17
CA PRO A 145 16.95 -15.56 10.91
C PRO A 145 17.24 -14.39 9.98
N ASP A 146 18.50 -14.26 9.57
CA ASP A 146 19.09 -13.18 8.78
C ASP A 146 18.05 -12.38 7.96
N ASP A 147 17.61 -11.25 8.51
CA ASP A 147 16.91 -10.15 7.84
C ASP A 147 15.82 -10.54 6.83
N VAL A 148 14.86 -11.40 7.20
CA VAL A 148 13.71 -11.68 6.32
C VAL A 148 12.59 -10.66 6.55
N LEU A 149 12.38 -9.79 5.58
CA LEU A 149 11.26 -8.86 5.52
C LEU A 149 10.17 -9.46 4.63
N VAL A 150 8.98 -9.69 5.17
CA VAL A 150 7.81 -10.09 4.38
C VAL A 150 7.05 -8.83 3.99
N VAL A 151 6.73 -8.71 2.72
CA VAL A 151 5.90 -7.62 2.22
C VAL A 151 4.60 -8.22 1.74
N LYS A 152 3.50 -7.74 2.32
CA LYS A 152 2.15 -8.12 1.93
C LYS A 152 1.53 -6.99 1.13
N VAL A 153 0.96 -7.35 -0.01
CA VAL A 153 0.22 -6.46 -0.89
C VAL A 153 -1.23 -6.85 -0.85
N GLN A 154 -2.11 -5.86 -0.72
CA GLN A 154 -3.54 -6.03 -0.84
C GLN A 154 -4.06 -5.01 -1.85
N LEU A 155 -4.76 -5.49 -2.88
CA LEU A 155 -5.47 -4.63 -3.83
C LEU A 155 -6.97 -4.78 -3.60
N PHE A 156 -7.65 -3.67 -3.36
CA PHE A 156 -9.09 -3.58 -3.28
C PHE A 156 -9.60 -2.84 -4.51
N VAL A 157 -10.53 -3.44 -5.25
CA VAL A 157 -11.10 -2.84 -6.45
C VAL A 157 -12.56 -2.49 -6.21
N LYS A 158 -12.88 -1.21 -6.39
CA LYS A 158 -14.21 -0.62 -6.25
C LYS A 158 -14.80 -0.21 -7.60
N SER A 159 -16.12 -0.16 -7.69
CA SER A 159 -16.85 0.37 -8.85
C SER A 159 -16.64 -0.37 -10.19
N CYS A 160 -16.13 -1.62 -10.19
CA CYS A 160 -16.02 -2.43 -11.42
C CYS A 160 -17.32 -3.18 -11.80
N CYS A 161 -18.16 -3.49 -10.81
CA CYS A 161 -19.42 -4.21 -11.02
C CYS A 161 -20.55 -3.20 -11.11
N GLU A 162 -21.40 -3.34 -12.12
CA GLU A 162 -22.74 -2.75 -12.06
C GLU A 162 -23.44 -3.40 -10.87
N PHE A 163 -23.60 -2.67 -9.77
CA PHE A 163 -24.61 -3.02 -8.80
C PHE A 163 -25.93 -3.02 -9.57
N LYS A 164 -26.58 -4.18 -9.68
CA LYS A 164 -28.02 -4.19 -9.92
C LYS A 164 -28.62 -3.50 -8.70
N SER A 165 -28.78 -2.19 -8.80
CA SER A 165 -29.46 -1.37 -7.82
C SER A 165 -30.93 -1.77 -7.84
N ASP A 166 -31.27 -2.81 -7.10
CA ASP A 166 -32.63 -2.90 -6.58
C ASP A 166 -32.71 -1.89 -5.42
N VAL A 167 -33.13 -0.68 -5.79
CA VAL A 167 -33.68 0.40 -4.95
C VAL A 167 -32.70 1.10 -4.00
N PHE A 168 -32.27 2.31 -4.34
CA PHE A 168 -32.53 3.57 -3.61
C PHE A 168 -32.06 4.77 -4.47
N PRO A 169 -32.84 5.87 -4.60
CA PRO A 169 -32.47 6.98 -5.48
C PRO A 169 -31.43 7.86 -4.81
N LEU A 170 -30.20 7.89 -5.35
CA LEU A 170 -29.20 8.88 -4.99
C LEU A 170 -29.34 10.11 -5.89
N VAL A 171 -29.58 11.24 -5.23
CA VAL A 171 -29.54 12.60 -5.77
C VAL A 171 -28.15 12.87 -6.32
N LEU A 172 -28.07 13.12 -7.63
CA LEU A 172 -26.86 13.60 -8.30
C LEU A 172 -26.51 15.00 -7.76
N ARG A 173 -25.31 15.15 -7.19
CA ARG A 173 -24.64 16.45 -7.11
C ARG A 173 -23.43 16.41 -8.04
N GLU A 174 -23.49 17.23 -9.08
CA GLU A 174 -22.34 17.63 -9.88
C GLU A 174 -21.32 18.36 -8.99
N GLY A 175 -20.05 18.05 -9.16
CA GLY A 175 -18.94 18.70 -8.48
C GLY A 175 -17.61 18.16 -8.99
N ASP A 176 -16.89 19.03 -9.69
CA ASP A 176 -15.66 18.79 -10.43
C ASP A 176 -14.60 17.94 -9.71
N GLY A 177 -13.91 17.12 -10.50
CA GLY A 177 -12.88 16.18 -10.07
C GLY A 177 -11.57 16.87 -9.69
N GLU A 178 -11.44 17.19 -8.40
CA GLU A 178 -10.16 17.43 -7.74
C GLU A 178 -9.91 16.33 -6.70
N CYS A 179 -8.78 15.62 -6.83
CA CYS A 179 -8.25 14.77 -5.77
C CYS A 179 -7.92 15.65 -4.56
N LYS A 180 -8.78 15.61 -3.53
CA LYS A 180 -8.51 16.26 -2.26
C LYS A 180 -7.66 15.35 -1.37
N MET A 181 -6.44 15.79 -1.06
CA MET A 181 -5.70 15.30 0.10
C MET A 181 -6.55 15.51 1.36
N LEU A 182 -6.88 14.43 2.05
CA LEU A 182 -7.32 14.50 3.44
C LEU A 182 -6.07 14.50 4.33
N CYS A 183 -5.50 15.69 4.55
CA CYS A 183 -4.67 15.94 5.72
C CYS A 183 -5.61 16.18 6.91
N SER A 184 -5.66 15.25 7.86
CA SER A 184 -6.27 15.52 9.15
C SER A 184 -5.34 16.39 10.01
N PRO A 185 -5.90 17.36 10.76
CA PRO A 185 -5.12 18.41 11.41
C PRO A 185 -4.44 17.93 12.69
N LYS A 186 -3.35 18.63 13.02
CA LYS A 186 -2.67 18.64 14.32
C LYS A 186 -3.66 18.72 15.48
N LEU A 187 -3.49 17.84 16.46
CA LEU A 187 -3.55 18.14 17.89
C LEU A 187 -2.72 17.10 18.67
#